data_AF-A0A3S3QWA2-F1
#
_entry.id   AF-A0A3S3QWA2-F1
#
_cell.length_a   1.000
_cell.length_b   1.000
_cell.length_c   1.000
_cell.angle_alpha   90.00
_cell.angle_beta   90.00
_cell.angle_gamma   90.00
#
_symmetry.space_group_name_H-M   'P 1'
#
loop_
_entity.id
_entity.type
_entity.pdbx_description
1 polymer ?
#
loop_
_entity_poly.entity_id
_entity_poly.type
_entity_poly.pdbx_seq_one_letter_code
_entity_poly.pdbx_strand_id
1 'polypeptide(L)' 'HIFIEYHSRNDKKQELHNILMFFNDFGYRYHIKEAFVRKHPFIDRNCMVDMDLQLNLFFMKE' A
#
# COMPACT_ATOMS: atom_id res chain seq x y z
N HIS A 1 1.97 -16.13 -7.54
CA HIS A 1 1.59 -15.56 -6.23
C HIS A 1 2.73 -14.70 -5.71
N ILE A 2 2.46 -13.43 -5.37
CA ILE A 2 3.46 -12.46 -4.90
C ILE A 2 2.87 -11.69 -3.71
N PHE A 3 3.70 -11.41 -2.70
CA PHE A 3 3.35 -10.58 -1.55
C PHE A 3 4.30 -9.38 -1.46
N ILE A 4 3.75 -8.21 -1.17
CA ILE A 4 4.51 -6.97 -0.96
C ILE A 4 3.94 -6.25 0.28
N GLU A 5 4.82 -5.91 1.20
CA GLU A 5 4.51 -4.91 2.23
C GLU A 5 4.88 -3.52 1.68
N TYR A 6 3.87 -2.68 1.51
CA TYR A 6 4.02 -1.34 0.96
C TYR A 6 3.98 -0.30 2.08
N HIS A 7 4.98 0.58 2.11
CA HIS A 7 5.06 1.71 3.02
C HIS A 7 5.16 3.03 2.24
N SER A 8 4.26 3.95 2.55
CA SER A 8 4.31 5.32 2.07
C SER A 8 4.88 6.22 3.17
N ARG A 9 5.81 7.10 2.79
CA ARG A 9 6.38 8.11 3.69
C ARG A 9 5.66 9.44 3.49
N ASN A 10 5.41 10.15 4.58
CA ASN A 10 4.70 11.44 4.60
C ASN A 10 5.40 12.54 3.80
N ASP A 11 6.71 12.43 3.58
CA ASP A 11 7.56 13.38 2.85
C ASP A 11 7.78 13.00 1.37
N LYS A 12 7.17 11.91 0.90
CA LYS A 12 7.29 11.41 -0.46
C LYS A 12 5.94 11.33 -1.16
N LYS A 13 5.97 11.35 -2.49
CA LYS A 13 4.79 11.04 -3.29
C LYS A 13 4.41 9.57 -3.09
N GLN A 14 3.11 9.29 -3.02
CA GLN A 14 2.61 7.93 -2.95
C GLN A 14 2.68 7.25 -4.33
N GLU A 15 3.22 6.04 -4.36
CA GLU A 15 3.50 5.29 -5.59
C GLU A 15 2.72 3.96 -5.68
N LEU A 16 1.79 3.70 -4.74
CA LEU A 16 0.95 2.50 -4.73
C LEU A 16 0.28 2.24 -6.09
N HIS A 17 -0.22 3.30 -6.74
CA HIS A 17 -0.89 3.22 -8.03
C HIS A 17 -0.02 2.56 -9.11
N ASN A 18 1.29 2.82 -9.11
CA ASN A 18 2.21 2.24 -10.08
C ASN A 18 2.42 0.74 -9.87
N ILE A 19 2.48 0.31 -8.60
CA ILE A 19 2.56 -1.12 -8.26
C ILE A 19 1.30 -1.85 -8.74
N LEU A 20 0.13 -1.31 -8.42
CA LEU A 20 -1.15 -1.92 -8.80
C LEU A 20 -1.31 -1.98 -10.32
N MET A 21 -0.96 -0.90 -11.03
CA MET A 21 -1.00 -0.85 -12.49
C MET A 21 -0.07 -1.90 -13.11
N PHE A 22 1.19 -1.97 -12.67
CA PHE A 22 2.15 -2.97 -13.15
C PHE A 22 1.58 -4.38 -13.03
N PHE A 23 1.14 -4.79 -11.85
CA PHE A 23 0.62 -6.15 -11.66
C PHE A 23 -0.67 -6.41 -12.44
N ASN A 24 -1.55 -5.41 -12.54
CA ASN A 24 -2.77 -5.50 -13.35
C ASN A 24 -2.45 -5.73 -14.83
N ASP A 25 -1.47 -5.02 -15.38
CA ASP A 25 -1.06 -5.14 -16.79
C ASP A 25 -0.47 -6.53 -17.10
N PHE A 26 0.15 -7.17 -16.11
CA PHE A 26 0.58 -8.57 -16.20
C PHE A 26 -0.52 -9.59 -15.90
N GLY A 27 -1.77 -9.17 -15.72
CA GLY A 27 -2.92 -10.05 -15.52
C GLY A 27 -3.02 -10.64 -14.11
N TYR A 28 -2.40 -10.01 -13.11
CA TYR A 28 -2.61 -10.38 -11.71
C TYR A 28 -3.89 -9.73 -11.16
N ARG A 29 -4.59 -10.47 -10.30
CA ARG A 29 -5.63 -9.97 -9.39
C ARG A 29 -4.96 -9.61 -8.07
N TYR A 30 -5.42 -8.55 -7.41
CA TYR A 30 -4.87 -8.13 -6.12
C TYR A 30 -5.90 -8.15 -4.99
N HIS A 31 -5.42 -8.47 -3.79
CA HIS A 31 -6.13 -8.32 -2.53
C HIS A 31 -5.27 -7.44 -1.61
N ILE A 32 -5.88 -6.45 -0.96
CA ILE A 32 -5.19 -5.46 -0.13
C ILE A 32 -5.70 -5.57 1.30
N LYS A 33 -4.78 -5.62 2.26
CA LYS A 33 -5.09 -5.50 3.69
C LYS A 33 -4.31 -4.35 4.29
N GLU A 34 -4.88 -3.72 5.31
CA GLU A 34 -4.17 -2.73 6.11
C GLU A 34 -3.07 -3.44 6.92
N ALA A 35 -1.85 -2.91 6.90
CA ALA A 35 -0.77 -3.34 7.79
C ALA A 35 -0.74 -2.47 9.06
N PHE A 36 -1.04 -1.17 8.88
CA PHE A 36 -1.27 -0.23 9.97
C PHE A 36 -2.47 0.65 9.63
N VAL A 37 -3.31 0.89 10.63
CA VAL A 37 -4.49 1.75 10.52
C VAL A 37 -4.30 2.93 11.44
N ARG A 38 -4.35 4.15 10.89
CA ARG A 38 -4.41 5.37 11.69
C ARG A 38 -5.81 5.53 12.28
N LYS A 39 -5.87 5.94 13.55
CA LYS A 39 -7.13 6.03 14.27
C LYS A 39 -8.04 7.15 13.72
N HIS A 40 -7.46 8.28 13.33
CA HIS A 40 -8.21 9.41 12.76
C HIS A 40 -7.63 9.87 11.41
N PRO A 41 -8.15 9.33 10.27
CA PRO A 41 -7.58 9.54 8.94
C PRO A 41 -7.65 10.97 8.37
N PHE A 42 -8.30 11.90 9.07
CA PHE A 42 -8.31 13.31 8.69
C PHE A 42 -7.48 14.19 9.62
N ILE A 43 -7.07 13.66 10.78
CA ILE A 43 -6.46 14.43 11.88
C ILE A 43 -5.00 14.01 12.09
N ASP A 44 -4.74 12.70 12.13
CA ASP A 44 -3.42 12.16 12.48
C ASP A 44 -2.49 12.19 11.25
N ARG A 45 -1.81 13.30 10.98
CA ARG A 45 -0.94 13.46 9.80
C ARG A 45 0.45 12.80 9.95
N ASN A 46 0.93 12.64 11.17
CA ASN A 46 2.18 11.95 11.47
C ASN A 46 1.84 10.59 12.06
N CYS A 47 2.13 9.54 11.31
CA CYS A 47 1.98 8.16 11.75
C CYS A 47 3.35 7.51 11.94
N MET A 48 3.35 6.29 12.49
CA MET A 48 4.50 5.52 12.94
C MET A 48 5.75 5.71 12.05
N VAL A 49 6.83 6.28 12.60
CA VAL A 49 8.14 6.48 11.92
C VAL A 49 8.03 7.18 10.56
N ASP A 50 7.32 8.31 10.50
CA ASP A 50 7.17 9.15 9.30
C ASP A 50 6.49 8.44 8.11
N MET A 51 5.73 7.37 8.37
CA MET A 51 4.95 6.66 7.36
C MET A 51 3.47 7.00 7.48
N ASP A 52 2.84 7.44 6.39
CA ASP A 52 1.43 7.86 6.37
C ASP A 52 0.45 6.78 5.89
N LEU A 53 0.96 5.70 5.29
CA LEU A 53 0.19 4.54 4.84
C LEU A 53 1.06 3.28 4.85
N GLN A 54 0.53 2.18 5.39
CA GLN A 54 1.17 0.86 5.33
C GLN A 54 0.15 -0.21 4.95
N LEU A 55 0.47 -1.02 3.93
CA LEU A 55 -0.44 -1.99 3.34
C LEU A 55 0.26 -3.32 3.08
N ASN A 56 -0.51 -4.39 3.20
CA ASN A 56 -0.16 -5.73 2.77
C ASN A 56 -0.85 -6.01 1.43
N LEU A 57 -0.07 -6.17 0.36
CA LEU A 57 -0.55 -6.40 -1.00
C LEU A 57 -0.31 -7.86 -1.38
N PHE A 58 -1.36 -8.55 -1.81
CA PHE A 58 -1.32 -9.93 -2.28
C PHE A 58 -1.71 -9.98 -3.75
N PHE A 59 -0.82 -10.46 -4.61
CA PHE A 59 -1.06 -10.59 -6.05
C PHE A 59 -1.16 -12.07 -6.45
N MET A 60 -2.24 -12.41 -7.15
CA MET A 60 -2.59 -13.76 -7.57
C MET A 60 -2.83 -13.81 -9.07
N LYS A 61 -2.30 -14.81 -9.74
CA LYS A 61 -2.48 -15.10 -11.17
C LYS A 61 -2.44 -16.62 -11.32
N GLU A 62 -3.35 -17.17 -12.10
CA GLU A 62 -3.39 -18.61 -12.43
C GLU A 62 -2.10 -19.06 -13.14
#